data_AF-A0A1H6Y7K4-F1
#
_entry.id   AF-A0A1H6Y7K4-F1
#
_cell.length_a   1.000
_cell.length_b   1.000
_cell.length_c   1.000
_cell.angle_alpha   90.00
_cell.angle_beta   90.00
_cell.angle_gamma   90.00
#
_symmetry.space_group_name_H-M   'P 1'
#
loop_
_entity.id
_entity.type
_entity.pdbx_description
1 polymer ?
#
loop_
_entity_poly.entity_id
_entity_poly.type
_entity_poly.pdbx_seq_one_letter_code
_entity_poly.pdbx_strand_id
1 'polypeptide(L)' 'MENENLAGKVVVITGASSGIGKSVALHLAKHGAFVALGARRM' A
#
# COMPACT_ATOMS: atom_id res chain seq x y z
N MET A 1 3.66 -21.94 -3.19
CA MET A 1 3.07 -20.59 -3.21
C MET A 1 4.19 -19.65 -3.60
N GLU A 2 4.07 -18.94 -4.72
CA GLU A 2 5.06 -17.92 -5.08
C GLU A 2 4.98 -16.78 -4.07
N ASN A 3 6.03 -16.59 -3.29
CA ASN A 3 6.20 -15.38 -2.49
C ASN A 3 6.63 -14.28 -3.45
N GLU A 4 5.67 -13.55 -4.01
CA GLU A 4 5.99 -12.34 -4.76
C GLU A 4 6.70 -11.35 -3.83
N ASN A 5 7.97 -11.08 -4.13
CA ASN A 5 8.72 -10.05 -3.44
C ASN A 5 8.16 -8.67 -3.83
N LEU A 6 7.64 -7.95 -2.84
CA LEU A 6 7.08 -6.60 -3.01
C LEU A 6 8.14 -5.51 -2.83
N ALA A 7 9.35 -5.86 -2.40
CA ALA A 7 10.43 -4.91 -2.19
C ALA A 7 10.79 -4.17 -3.48
N GLY A 8 10.78 -2.84 -3.42
CA GLY A 8 11.10 -1.98 -4.55
C GLY A 8 10.00 -1.82 -5.58
N LYS A 9 8.87 -2.53 -5.47
CA LYS A 9 7.70 -2.28 -6.33
C LYS A 9 7.02 -0.96 -5.95
N VAL A 10 6.53 -0.23 -6.96
CA VAL A 10 5.75 0.99 -6.75
C VAL A 10 4.26 0.66 -6.86
N VAL A 11 3.48 1.08 -5.86
CA VAL A 11 2.04 0.82 -5.78
C VAL A 11 1.28 2.11 -5.51
N VAL A 12 0.24 2.39 -6.30
CA VAL A 12 -0.67 3.53 -6.09
C VAL A 12 -1.94 3.04 -5.42
N ILE A 13 -2.34 3.69 -4.32
CA ILE A 13 -3.51 3.31 -3.53
C ILE A 13 -4.43 4.51 -3.38
N THR A 14 -5.68 4.37 -3.82
CA THR A 14 -6.74 5.37 -3.61
C THR A 14 -7.61 4.97 -2.41
N GLY A 15 -8.26 5.95 -1.77
CA GLY A 15 -9.02 5.69 -0.54
C GLY A 15 -8.14 5.27 0.65
N ALA A 16 -6.87 5.68 0.65
CA ALA A 16 -5.85 5.22 1.61
C ALA A 16 -6.04 5.74 3.06
N SER A 17 -6.99 6.63 3.30
CA SER A 17 -7.16 7.31 4.60
C SER A 17 -7.75 6.44 5.71
N SER A 18 -8.52 5.40 5.36
CA SER A 18 -9.24 4.58 6.33
C SER A 18 -9.56 3.18 5.80
N GLY A 19 -10.05 2.31 6.68
CA GLY A 19 -10.55 0.98 6.33
C GLY A 19 -9.51 0.15 5.56
N ILE A 20 -9.99 -0.48 4.48
CA ILE A 20 -9.18 -1.41 3.68
C ILE A 20 -7.99 -0.69 3.02
N GLY A 21 -8.20 0.49 2.44
CA GLY A 21 -7.14 1.24 1.76
C GLY A 21 -5.96 1.52 2.70
N LYS A 22 -6.25 1.94 3.95
CA LYS A 22 -5.22 2.13 4.99
C LYS A 22 -4.51 0.83 5.35
N SER A 23 -5.27 -0.24 5.57
CA SER A 23 -4.70 -1.54 5.94
C SER A 23 -3.79 -2.11 4.85
N VAL A 24 -4.21 -1.99 3.58
CA VAL A 24 -3.43 -2.43 2.42
C VAL A 24 -2.17 -1.59 2.27
N ALA A 25 -2.26 -0.26 2.39
CA ALA A 25 -1.09 0.61 2.35
C ALA A 25 -0.04 0.23 3.39
N LEU A 26 -0.47 0.00 4.64
CA LEU A 26 0.42 -0.43 5.71
C LEU A 26 1.02 -1.81 5.46
N HIS A 27 0.21 -2.76 4.98
CA HIS A 27 0.68 -4.10 4.68
C HIS A 27 1.75 -4.08 3.57
N LEU A 28 1.49 -3.39 2.46
CA LEU A 28 2.43 -3.34 1.34
C LEU A 28 3.72 -2.58 1.68
N ALA A 29 3.62 -1.45 2.41
CA ALA A 29 4.78 -0.71 2.88
C ALA A 29 5.68 -1.56 3.80
N LYS A 30 5.08 -2.35 4.71
CA LYS A 30 5.82 -3.28 5.58
C LYS A 30 6.58 -4.37 4.82
N HIS A 31 6.14 -4.70 3.60
CA HIS A 31 6.81 -5.67 2.73
C HIS A 31 7.75 -5.01 1.70
N GLY A 32 8.09 -3.73 1.90
CA GLY A 32 9.12 -3.03 1.12
C GLY A 32 8.63 -2.37 -0.17
N ALA A 33 7.32 -2.32 -0.40
CA ALA A 33 6.77 -1.57 -1.52
C ALA A 33 6.83 -0.06 -1.27
N PHE A 34 7.13 0.70 -2.31
CA PHE A 34 6.95 2.15 -2.32
C PHE A 34 5.49 2.45 -2.62
N VAL A 35 4.79 3.05 -1.66
CA VAL A 35 3.34 3.33 -1.77
C VAL A 35 3.07 4.81 -1.99
N ALA A 36 2.36 5.14 -3.07
CA ALA A 36 1.79 6.46 -3.29
C ALA A 36 0.32 6.46 -2.83
N LEU A 37 -0.02 7.35 -1.90
CA LEU A 37 -1.32 7.37 -1.24
C LEU A 37 -2.17 8.53 -1.74
N GLY A 38 -3.36 8.21 -2.27
CA GLY A 38 -4.38 9.18 -2.64
C GLY A 38 -5.61 9.05 -1.76
N ALA A 39 -6.00 10.12 -1.09
CA ALA A 39 -7.26 10.19 -0.35
C ALA A 39 -7.76 11.64 -0.26
N ARG A 40 -9.08 11.80 -0.04
CA ARG A 40 -9.70 13.12 0.11
C ARG A 40 -9.62 13.67 1.53
N ARG A 41 -9.45 12.79 2.52
CA ARG A 41 -9.43 13.11 3.96
C ARG A 41 -8.13 12.58 4.56
N MET A 42 -7.56 13.32 5.50
CA MET A 42 -6.46 12.87 6.36
C MET A 42 -7.02 12.27 7.66
#